data_AF-A0A7C7CVM7-F1
#
_entry.id   AF-A0A7C7CVM7-F1
#
_cell.length_a   1.000
_cell.length_b   1.000
_cell.length_c   1.000
_cell.angle_alpha   90.00
_cell.angle_beta   90.00
_cell.angle_gamma   90.00
#
_symmetry.space_group_name_H-M   'P 1'
#
loop_
_entity.id
_entity.type
_entity.pdbx_description
1 polymer ?
#
loop_
_entity_poly.entity_id
_entity_poly.type
_entity_poly.pdbx_seq_one_letter_code
_entity_poly.pdbx_strand_id
1 'polypeptide(L)' 'MTSKPNILLFFVDDQRFDTINALGNKKIHTPHLDKLVSTGTSFTHAH' A
#
# COMPACT_ATOMS: atom_id res chain seq x y z
N MET A 1 10.65 13.71 23.53
CA MET A 1 11.67 13.81 22.49
C MET A 1 11.17 13.07 21.27
N THR A 2 10.97 13.75 20.14
CA THR A 2 10.59 13.07 18.88
C THR A 2 11.84 12.41 18.31
N SER A 3 11.97 11.10 18.45
CA SER A 3 13.04 10.34 17.79
C SER A 3 12.89 10.50 16.28
N LYS A 4 14.01 10.70 15.57
CA LYS A 4 14.01 10.74 14.10
C LYS A 4 13.35 9.46 13.56
N PRO A 5 12.30 9.55 12.72
CA PRO A 5 11.64 8.36 12.20
C PRO A 5 12.56 7.64 11.21
N ASN A 6 12.42 6.31 11.15
CA ASN A 6 12.99 5.52 10.07
C ASN A 6 12.08 5.61 8.84
N ILE A 7 12.67 5.66 7.64
CA ILE A 7 11.94 5.70 6.38
C ILE A 7 12.24 4.42 5.61
N LEU A 8 11.20 3.66 5.26
CA LEU A 8 11.28 2.46 4.43
C LEU A 8 10.44 2.68 3.17
N LEU A 9 11.09 2.61 2.00
CA LEU A 9 10.46 2.76 0.70
C LEU A 9 10.49 1.42 -0.03
N PHE A 10 9.31 0.88 -0.35
CA PHE A 10 9.17 -0.23 -1.28
C PHE A 10 8.92 0.32 -2.67
N PHE A 11 9.72 -0.09 -3.65
CA PHE A 11 9.49 0.18 -5.06
C PHE A 11 9.37 -1.14 -5.79
N VAL A 12 8.27 -1.31 -6.51
CA VAL A 12 7.85 -2.57 -7.12
C VAL A 12 7.89 -2.42 -8.63
N ASP A 13 8.32 -3.46 -9.31
CA ASP A 13 8.38 -3.49 -10.77
C ASP A 13 7.02 -3.92 -11.34
N ASP A 14 6.48 -3.15 -12.28
CA ASP A 14 5.23 -3.41 -13.01
C ASP A 14 3.96 -3.76 -12.18
N GLN A 15 3.93 -3.44 -10.89
CA GLN A 15 2.71 -3.63 -10.09
C GLN A 15 1.61 -2.69 -10.57
N ARG A 16 0.54 -3.25 -11.15
CA ARG A 16 -0.64 -2.48 -11.55
C ARG A 16 -1.35 -1.87 -10.34
N PHE A 17 -1.98 -0.71 -10.54
CA PHE A 17 -2.72 0.03 -9.52
C PHE A 17 -3.91 -0.76 -8.92
N ASP A 18 -4.49 -1.69 -9.68
CA ASP A 18 -5.67 -2.47 -9.30
C ASP A 18 -5.33 -3.82 -8.65
N THR A 19 -4.11 -4.00 -8.13
CA THR A 19 -3.67 -5.30 -7.59
C THR A 19 -4.08 -5.56 -6.13
N ILE A 20 -4.41 -4.52 -5.36
CA ILE A 20 -4.64 -4.62 -3.92
C ILE A 20 -6.12 -4.92 -3.62
N ASN A 21 -6.37 -5.94 -2.79
CA ASN A 21 -7.72 -6.38 -2.41
C ASN A 21 -8.52 -5.28 -1.71
N ALA A 22 -7.93 -4.66 -0.68
CA ALA A 22 -8.55 -3.58 0.07
C ALA A 22 -8.88 -2.34 -0.79
N LEU A 23 -8.27 -2.20 -1.97
CA LEU A 23 -8.53 -1.12 -2.93
C LEU A 23 -9.50 -1.53 -4.06
N GLY A 24 -10.17 -2.68 -3.93
CA GLY A 24 -11.31 -3.07 -4.78
C GLY A 24 -11.11 -4.36 -5.57
N ASN A 25 -9.92 -4.96 -5.59
CA ASN A 25 -9.70 -6.19 -6.33
C ASN A 25 -10.04 -7.45 -5.52
N LYS A 26 -11.30 -7.88 -5.58
CA LYS A 26 -11.80 -9.06 -4.86
C LYS A 26 -11.19 -10.40 -5.29
N LYS A 27 -10.46 -10.46 -6.40
CA LYS A 27 -9.87 -11.71 -6.91
C LYS A 27 -8.47 -11.97 -6.35
N ILE A 28 -7.75 -10.92 -5.96
CA ILE A 28 -6.38 -11.02 -5.46
C ILE A 28 -6.41 -11.01 -3.94
N HIS A 29 -5.54 -11.78 -3.30
CA HIS A 29 -5.41 -11.84 -1.85
C HIS A 29 -4.09 -11.18 -1.41
N THR A 30 -4.18 -10.03 -0.71
CA THR A 30 -3.03 -9.18 -0.36
C THR A 30 -3.00 -8.80 1.13
N PRO A 31 -3.07 -9.75 2.07
CA PRO A 31 -3.36 -9.46 3.48
C PRO A 31 -2.37 -8.49 4.15
N HIS A 32 -1.09 -8.50 3.74
CA HIS A 32 -0.09 -7.58 4.26
C HIS A 32 -0.25 -6.14 3.72
N LEU A 33 -0.58 -5.99 2.44
CA LEU A 33 -0.87 -4.67 1.85
C LEU A 33 -2.22 -4.14 2.34
N ASP A 34 -3.21 -5.02 2.52
CA ASP A 34 -4.51 -4.67 3.08
C ASP A 34 -4.37 -4.10 4.50
N LYS A 35 -3.47 -4.70 5.31
CA LYS A 35 -3.11 -4.14 6.62
C LYS A 35 -2.51 -2.75 6.51
N LEU A 36 -1.56 -2.53 5.58
CA LEU A 36 -0.96 -1.21 5.36
C LEU A 36 -2.01 -0.16 4.94
N VAL A 37 -2.96 -0.53 4.08
CA VAL A 37 -4.10 0.32 3.71
C VAL A 37 -4.94 0.68 4.94
N SER A 38 -5.26 -0.29 5.80
CA SER A 38 -6.09 -0.07 6.99
C SER A 38 -5.46 0.84 8.06
N THR A 39 -4.13 0.96 8.08
CA THR A 39 -3.39 1.74 9.08
C THR A 39 -2.70 2.97 8.49
N GLY A 40 -3.02 3.32 7.25
CA GLY A 40 -2.32 4.37 6.51
C GLY A 40 -3.23 5.17 5.59
N THR A 41 -2.62 5.83 4.63
CA THR A 41 -3.32 6.65 3.62
C THR A 41 -3.05 6.07 2.24
N SER A 42 -4.11 5.84 1.48
CA SER A 42 -4.03 5.40 0.09
C SER A 42 -4.29 6.56 -0.86
N PHE A 43 -3.41 6.73 -1.85
CA PHE A 43 -3.58 7.70 -2.92
C PHE A 43 -4.19 6.99 -4.12
N THR A 44 -5.42 7.37 -4.52
CA THR A 44 -6.15 6.72 -5.62
C THR A 44 -5.92 7.37 -6.99
N HIS A 45 -5.23 8.51 -7.02
CA HIS A 45 -4.88 9.27 -8.22
C HIS A 45 -3.39 9.68 -8.14
N ALA A 46 -2.48 8.70 -8.24
CA ALA A 46 -1.04 8.89 -8.30
C ALA A 46 -0.53 8.50 -9.70
N HIS A 47 0.44 9.25 -10.25
CA HIS A 47 0.95 9.13 -11.61
C HIS A 47 2.46 8.91 -11.64
#